data_AF-A0A7Y2AAQ3-F1
#
_entry.id   AF-A0A7Y2AAQ3-F1
#
_cell.length_a   1.000
_cell.length_b   1.000
_cell.length_c   1.000
_cell.angle_alpha   90.00
_cell.angle_beta   90.00
_cell.angle_gamma   90.00
#
_symmetry.space_group_name_H-M   'P 1'
#
loop_
_entity.id
_entity.type
_entity.pdbx_description
1 polymer ?
#
loop_
_entity_poly.entity_id
_entity_poly.type
_entity_poly.pdbx_seq_one_letter_code
_entity_poly.pdbx_strand_id
1 'polypeptide(L)'
;DERADDLEDLATEPIQDHIEMGYSGLNGDPDINDLIAELEALDYYDELFTFVYGDNTITEDRISNALAQFIRSIESYDSKFDIGYALVDGGPFGENLHMDFPNFTPAENLGKELFITDAIKNASGARIGGGVGCNRCHKAPSFTFSSGGKNNGVTTEIDGTEVFDITKAPSLRDVFNPNGSLNGPLFHNGQASTFEELLDHYNDVPPGPDLDLRINVNGIPLNLASEEIPHLKEFIKTLTGTDIYTNEKWSDPFDENGDVQIVGGPTGLNEHERFDGLSLYPNPASDHVTIAGLAPGTCYAEVRSLSSEIVWEGILTDAQSIDLNGLAAGVYVITLRDPMSSASAKRKFIKR
;
A
#
# COMPACT_ATOMS: atom_id res chain seq x y z
N ASP A 1 -0.63 16.05 10.53
CA ASP A 1 -0.57 17.41 9.95
C ASP A 1 -0.95 17.46 8.47
N GLU A 2 -0.94 16.35 7.71
CA GLU A 2 -1.25 16.38 6.26
C GLU A 2 -0.33 17.34 5.49
N ARG A 3 0.95 17.36 5.88
CA ARG A 3 1.95 18.35 5.44
C ARG A 3 2.28 18.36 3.94
N ALA A 4 1.89 17.33 3.19
CA ALA A 4 2.13 17.22 1.76
C ALA A 4 0.81 17.00 0.99
N ASP A 5 0.68 17.69 -0.15
CA ASP A 5 -0.51 17.66 -1.00
C ASP A 5 -0.59 16.40 -1.87
N ASP A 6 0.55 15.77 -2.17
CA ASP A 6 0.64 14.48 -2.89
C ASP A 6 1.84 13.62 -2.46
N LEU A 7 1.96 12.42 -3.06
CA LEU A 7 3.00 11.45 -2.70
C LEU A 7 4.37 11.85 -3.25
N GLU A 8 4.42 12.64 -4.32
CA GLU A 8 5.66 13.14 -4.91
C GLU A 8 6.29 14.17 -3.98
N ASP A 9 5.51 15.11 -3.47
CA ASP A 9 5.97 16.09 -2.47
C ASP A 9 6.39 15.39 -1.16
N LEU A 10 5.62 14.37 -0.73
CA LEU A 10 5.94 13.61 0.48
C LEU A 10 7.21 12.74 0.34
N ALA A 11 7.53 12.25 -0.86
CA ALA A 11 8.56 11.22 -1.03
C ALA A 11 9.99 11.69 -0.70
N THR A 12 10.28 12.98 -0.89
CA THR A 12 11.62 13.54 -0.62
C THR A 12 11.68 14.38 0.65
N GLU A 13 10.56 14.68 1.29
CA GLU A 13 10.53 15.37 2.58
C GLU A 13 11.36 14.63 3.66
N PRO A 14 11.19 13.30 3.88
CA PRO A 14 12.01 12.58 4.85
C PRO A 14 13.50 12.54 4.53
N ILE A 15 13.83 12.63 3.25
CA ILE A 15 15.22 12.69 2.80
C ILE A 15 15.87 13.97 3.32
N GLN A 16 15.14 15.08 3.23
CA GLN A 16 15.62 16.42 3.55
C GLN A 16 15.37 16.85 5.01
N ASP A 17 14.59 16.10 5.78
CA ASP A 17 14.37 16.39 7.20
C ASP A 17 15.63 16.08 8.03
N HIS A 18 16.02 17.02 8.89
CA HIS A 18 17.23 16.94 9.72
C HIS A 18 17.17 15.85 10.80
N ILE A 19 15.97 15.44 11.20
CA ILE A 19 15.72 14.41 12.23
C ILE A 19 15.52 13.03 11.59
N GLU A 20 15.12 12.95 10.32
CA GLU A 20 14.86 11.70 9.60
C GLU A 20 16.11 11.19 8.86
N MET A 21 16.24 11.39 7.54
CA MET A 21 17.42 10.92 6.78
C MET A 21 18.57 11.93 6.72
N GLY A 22 18.30 13.21 7.02
CA GLY A 22 19.34 14.18 7.33
C GLY A 22 20.01 14.87 6.14
N TYR A 23 19.58 14.70 4.89
CA TYR A 23 20.09 15.48 3.74
C TYR A 23 19.50 16.91 3.71
N SER A 24 19.60 17.59 4.85
CA SER A 24 18.93 18.86 5.15
C SER A 24 19.75 20.10 4.82
N GLY A 25 21.07 19.96 4.63
CA GLY A 25 22.01 21.08 4.51
C GLY A 25 22.15 21.91 5.79
N LEU A 26 21.58 21.48 6.91
CA LEU A 26 21.60 22.18 8.20
C LEU A 26 22.68 21.62 9.11
N ASN A 27 23.24 22.46 9.99
CA ASN A 27 24.20 22.05 11.03
C ASN A 27 25.46 21.29 10.53
N GLY A 28 25.79 21.40 9.23
CA GLY A 28 26.91 20.70 8.61
C GLY A 28 26.56 19.34 8.01
N ASP A 29 25.28 18.97 8.03
CA ASP A 29 24.77 17.79 7.33
C ASP A 29 24.77 18.00 5.81
N PRO A 30 24.86 16.90 5.03
CA PRO A 30 24.76 16.96 3.58
C PRO A 30 23.39 17.50 3.13
N ASP A 31 23.30 17.94 1.88
CA ASP A 31 22.04 18.35 1.25
C ASP A 31 21.62 17.38 0.11
N ILE A 32 20.45 17.63 -0.50
CA ILE A 32 19.93 16.76 -1.57
C ILE A 32 20.89 16.64 -2.77
N ASN A 33 21.73 17.63 -3.04
CA ASN A 33 22.73 17.54 -4.11
C ASN A 33 23.88 16.62 -3.75
N ASP A 34 24.25 16.54 -2.46
CA ASP A 34 25.22 15.56 -1.99
C ASP A 34 24.66 14.14 -2.18
N LEU A 35 23.37 13.90 -1.87
CA LEU A 35 22.72 12.62 -2.19
C LEU A 35 22.77 12.33 -3.70
N ILE A 36 22.41 13.30 -4.55
CA ILE A 36 22.43 13.10 -6.01
C ILE A 36 23.84 12.72 -6.48
N ALA A 37 24.89 13.39 -5.97
CA ALA A 37 26.27 13.05 -6.29
C ALA A 37 26.68 11.64 -5.81
N GLU A 38 26.17 11.20 -4.67
CA GLU A 38 26.37 9.82 -4.19
C GLU A 38 25.67 8.80 -5.09
N LEU A 39 24.44 9.06 -5.52
CA LEU A 39 23.69 8.20 -6.45
C LEU A 39 24.36 8.12 -7.83
N GLU A 40 24.86 9.26 -8.35
CA GLU A 40 25.60 9.32 -9.61
C GLU A 40 26.92 8.55 -9.59
N ALA A 41 27.50 8.33 -8.40
CA ALA A 41 28.73 7.56 -8.22
C ALA A 41 28.52 6.04 -8.21
N LEU A 42 27.26 5.58 -8.25
CA LEU A 42 26.89 4.16 -8.24
C LEU A 42 26.46 3.72 -9.64
N ASP A 43 27.28 2.89 -10.29
CA ASP A 43 27.11 2.47 -11.69
C ASP A 43 25.71 1.92 -12.01
N TYR A 44 25.05 1.26 -11.05
CA TYR A 44 23.72 0.69 -11.29
C TYR A 44 22.62 1.76 -11.41
N TYR A 45 22.76 2.94 -10.79
CA TYR A 45 21.78 4.01 -10.96
C TYR A 45 21.86 4.66 -12.34
N ASP A 46 23.05 4.73 -12.95
CA ASP A 46 23.23 5.16 -14.35
C ASP A 46 22.34 4.31 -15.29
N GLU A 47 22.42 2.99 -15.14
CA GLU A 47 21.61 2.04 -15.92
C GLU A 47 20.10 2.16 -15.59
N LEU A 48 19.72 2.25 -14.32
CA LEU A 48 18.33 2.32 -13.89
C LEU A 48 17.64 3.64 -14.29
N PHE A 49 18.31 4.78 -14.15
CA PHE A 49 17.76 6.07 -14.59
C PHE A 49 17.66 6.14 -16.11
N THR A 50 18.67 5.67 -16.84
CA THR A 50 18.60 5.55 -18.30
C THR A 50 17.44 4.65 -18.72
N PHE A 51 17.22 3.54 -17.99
CA PHE A 51 16.12 2.62 -18.25
C PHE A 51 14.73 3.25 -18.08
N VAL A 52 14.54 4.09 -17.05
CA VAL A 52 13.24 4.70 -16.74
C VAL A 52 12.99 5.98 -17.54
N TYR A 53 13.99 6.85 -17.66
CA TYR A 53 13.86 8.20 -18.19
C TYR A 53 14.48 8.42 -19.58
N GLY A 54 15.24 7.44 -20.08
CA GLY A 54 15.92 7.52 -21.38
C GLY A 54 17.29 8.20 -21.35
N ASP A 55 17.72 8.70 -20.19
CA ASP A 55 19.04 9.24 -19.90
C ASP A 55 19.36 9.05 -18.42
N ASN A 56 20.63 9.24 -18.04
CA ASN A 56 21.13 8.96 -16.70
C ASN A 56 21.08 10.15 -15.73
N THR A 57 20.46 11.26 -16.12
CA THR A 57 20.39 12.44 -15.26
C THR A 57 19.58 12.10 -14.00
N ILE A 58 20.20 12.25 -12.83
CA ILE A 58 19.52 12.11 -11.55
C ILE A 58 19.09 13.51 -11.09
N THR A 59 17.83 13.63 -10.68
CA THR A 59 17.25 14.87 -10.17
C THR A 59 16.28 14.54 -9.05
N GLU A 60 16.06 15.45 -8.11
CA GLU A 60 15.08 15.27 -7.03
C GLU A 60 13.70 14.88 -7.56
N ASP A 61 13.19 15.55 -8.59
CA ASP A 61 11.89 15.22 -9.23
C ASP A 61 11.82 13.76 -9.70
N ARG A 62 12.91 13.24 -10.27
CA ARG A 62 12.98 11.86 -10.76
C ARG A 62 13.10 10.85 -9.62
N ILE A 63 13.76 11.21 -8.53
CA ILE A 63 13.84 10.41 -7.29
C ILE A 63 12.44 10.35 -6.65
N SER A 64 11.82 11.51 -6.43
CA SER A 64 10.46 11.67 -5.93
C SER A 64 9.48 10.83 -6.75
N ASN A 65 9.50 10.96 -8.08
CA ASN A 65 8.62 10.20 -8.95
C ASN A 65 8.83 8.68 -8.80
N ALA A 66 10.08 8.20 -8.80
CA ALA A 66 10.37 6.78 -8.65
C ALA A 66 9.88 6.22 -7.30
N LEU A 67 10.12 6.93 -6.20
CA LEU A 67 9.65 6.57 -4.86
C LEU A 67 8.13 6.59 -4.77
N ALA A 68 7.49 7.64 -5.30
CA ALA A 68 6.03 7.76 -5.30
C ALA A 68 5.37 6.67 -6.15
N GLN A 69 5.99 6.23 -7.25
CA GLN A 69 5.52 5.07 -8.01
C GLN A 69 5.70 3.76 -7.24
N PHE A 70 6.83 3.57 -6.54
CA PHE A 70 7.03 2.40 -5.69
C PHE A 70 5.98 2.33 -4.58
N ILE A 71 5.74 3.42 -3.85
CA ILE A 71 4.73 3.50 -2.79
C ILE A 71 3.33 3.18 -3.33
N ARG A 72 2.95 3.72 -4.50
CA ARG A 72 1.66 3.40 -5.15
C ARG A 72 1.54 1.94 -5.58
N SER A 73 2.66 1.26 -5.80
CA SER A 73 2.64 -0.17 -6.14
C SER A 73 2.35 -1.06 -4.93
N ILE A 74 2.44 -0.52 -3.70
CA ILE A 74 2.17 -1.26 -2.47
C ILE A 74 0.66 -1.34 -2.26
N GLU A 75 0.09 -2.48 -2.64
CA GLU A 75 -1.34 -2.76 -2.52
C GLU A 75 -1.55 -4.10 -1.82
N SER A 76 -2.44 -4.13 -0.84
CA SER A 76 -2.76 -5.34 -0.08
C SER A 76 -4.28 -5.51 -0.07
N TYR A 77 -4.80 -6.27 -1.05
CA TYR A 77 -6.21 -6.62 -1.20
C TYR A 77 -6.44 -8.14 -1.07
N ASP A 78 -5.56 -8.82 -0.32
CA ASP A 78 -5.60 -10.26 -0.09
C ASP A 78 -6.03 -10.62 1.35
N SER A 79 -6.46 -9.63 2.14
CA SER A 79 -6.86 -9.89 3.53
C SER A 79 -8.11 -10.78 3.59
N LYS A 80 -8.30 -11.42 4.74
CA LYS A 80 -9.51 -12.21 4.99
C LYS A 80 -10.78 -11.37 4.82
N PHE A 81 -10.73 -10.08 5.21
CA PHE A 81 -11.79 -9.11 4.96
C PHE A 81 -12.04 -8.92 3.46
N ASP A 82 -11.01 -8.73 2.64
CA ASP A 82 -11.16 -8.50 1.19
C ASP A 82 -11.85 -9.67 0.50
N ILE A 83 -11.43 -10.91 0.84
CA ILE A 83 -12.06 -12.14 0.36
C ILE A 83 -13.54 -12.18 0.77
N GLY A 84 -13.83 -11.90 2.05
CA GLY A 84 -15.20 -11.91 2.56
C GLY A 84 -16.09 -10.83 1.95
N TYR A 85 -15.53 -9.64 1.74
CA TYR A 85 -16.18 -8.49 1.12
C TYR A 85 -16.55 -8.79 -0.34
N ALA A 86 -15.67 -9.45 -1.08
CA ALA A 86 -15.95 -9.91 -2.44
C ALA A 86 -17.03 -11.01 -2.48
N LEU A 87 -17.02 -11.96 -1.54
CA LEU A 87 -18.00 -13.06 -1.46
C LEU A 87 -19.43 -12.58 -1.27
N VAL A 88 -19.63 -11.38 -0.72
CA VAL A 88 -20.95 -10.80 -0.49
C VAL A 88 -21.32 -9.70 -1.49
N ASP A 89 -20.53 -9.48 -2.54
CA ASP A 89 -20.69 -8.36 -3.46
C ASP A 89 -20.75 -7.01 -2.70
N GLY A 90 -19.71 -6.75 -1.90
CA GLY A 90 -19.63 -5.59 -1.01
C GLY A 90 -19.77 -4.23 -1.69
N GLY A 91 -19.53 -4.17 -3.01
CA GLY A 91 -19.61 -2.97 -3.84
C GLY A 91 -18.59 -1.90 -3.47
N PRO A 92 -18.54 -0.76 -4.20
CA PRO A 92 -17.59 0.31 -3.92
C PRO A 92 -17.96 1.14 -2.69
N PHE A 93 -19.18 1.02 -2.15
CA PHE A 93 -19.68 1.85 -1.05
C PHE A 93 -20.12 1.04 0.19
N GLY A 94 -19.84 -0.26 0.23
CA GLY A 94 -20.14 -1.11 1.39
C GLY A 94 -21.60 -1.57 1.45
N GLU A 95 -22.27 -1.68 0.31
CA GLU A 95 -23.68 -2.00 0.15
C GLU A 95 -24.10 -3.25 0.94
N ASN A 96 -23.20 -4.24 0.99
CA ASN A 96 -23.43 -5.56 1.57
C ASN A 96 -22.56 -5.85 2.81
N LEU A 97 -21.94 -4.81 3.37
CA LEU A 97 -20.99 -4.93 4.49
C LEU A 97 -21.63 -5.53 5.77
N HIS A 98 -22.93 -5.30 5.98
CA HIS A 98 -23.72 -5.84 7.10
C HIS A 98 -24.09 -7.32 6.95
N MET A 99 -23.92 -7.94 5.77
CA MET A 99 -24.14 -9.38 5.64
C MET A 99 -23.00 -10.15 6.29
N ASP A 100 -23.29 -11.27 6.96
CA ASP A 100 -22.24 -12.15 7.46
C ASP A 100 -21.32 -12.59 6.33
N PHE A 101 -20.01 -12.46 6.54
CA PHE A 101 -19.04 -12.93 5.57
C PHE A 101 -18.89 -14.45 5.74
N PRO A 102 -19.08 -15.25 4.68
CA PRO A 102 -19.08 -16.72 4.81
C PRO A 102 -17.74 -17.30 5.28
N ASN A 103 -16.64 -16.58 5.06
CA ASN A 103 -15.29 -16.96 5.47
C ASN A 103 -14.93 -16.48 6.89
N PHE A 104 -15.79 -15.69 7.54
CA PHE A 104 -15.58 -15.22 8.91
C PHE A 104 -16.12 -16.23 9.93
N THR A 105 -15.46 -16.30 11.07
CA THR A 105 -15.96 -16.93 12.28
C THR A 105 -17.11 -16.09 12.86
N PRO A 106 -17.94 -16.66 13.76
CA PRO A 106 -18.96 -15.89 14.45
C PRO A 106 -18.41 -14.68 15.23
N ALA A 107 -17.21 -14.80 15.82
CA ALA A 107 -16.57 -13.72 16.56
C ALA A 107 -16.12 -12.57 15.63
N GLU A 108 -15.58 -12.89 14.46
CA GLU A 108 -15.18 -11.89 13.46
C GLU A 108 -16.39 -11.18 12.86
N ASN A 109 -17.48 -11.90 12.54
CA ASN A 109 -18.73 -11.28 12.07
C ASN A 109 -19.37 -10.41 13.15
N LEU A 110 -19.36 -10.83 14.42
CA LEU A 110 -19.82 -10.01 15.53
C LEU A 110 -18.97 -8.75 15.71
N GLY A 111 -17.65 -8.88 15.63
CA GLY A 111 -16.72 -7.75 15.68
C GLY A 111 -16.94 -6.76 14.53
N LYS A 112 -17.16 -7.27 13.32
CA LYS A 112 -17.48 -6.47 12.14
C LYS A 112 -18.77 -5.70 12.35
N GLU A 113 -19.84 -6.38 12.80
CA GLU A 113 -21.15 -5.75 13.04
C GLU A 113 -21.05 -4.67 14.14
N LEU A 114 -20.31 -4.94 15.22
CA LEU A 114 -20.01 -3.93 16.25
C LEU A 114 -19.28 -2.72 15.65
N PHE A 115 -18.32 -2.94 14.76
CA PHE A 115 -17.52 -1.88 14.14
C PHE A 115 -18.35 -0.98 13.20
N ILE A 116 -19.22 -1.57 12.37
CA ILE A 116 -19.93 -0.86 11.29
C ILE A 116 -21.31 -0.31 11.69
N THR A 117 -21.87 -0.79 12.80
CA THR A 117 -23.19 -0.34 13.26
C THR A 117 -23.07 0.82 14.22
N ASP A 118 -23.95 1.81 14.07
CA ASP A 118 -24.02 2.95 14.96
C ASP A 118 -24.42 2.52 16.39
N ALA A 119 -23.90 3.24 17.37
CA ALA A 119 -24.31 3.10 18.76
C ALA A 119 -25.76 3.54 18.96
N ILE A 120 -26.56 2.70 19.62
CA ILE A 120 -27.89 3.08 20.10
C ILE A 120 -27.69 3.80 21.44
N LYS A 121 -28.10 5.07 21.51
CA LYS A 121 -27.92 5.94 22.67
C LYS A 121 -29.26 6.20 23.37
N ASN A 122 -29.22 6.29 24.71
CA ASN A 122 -30.37 6.73 25.51
C ASN A 122 -30.53 8.26 25.47
N ALA A 123 -31.54 8.79 26.16
CA ALA A 123 -31.81 10.23 26.22
C ALA A 123 -30.67 11.07 26.83
N SER A 124 -29.82 10.48 27.67
CA SER A 124 -28.65 11.17 28.20
C SER A 124 -27.49 11.17 27.21
N GLY A 125 -27.49 10.32 26.17
CA GLY A 125 -26.42 10.18 25.18
C GLY A 125 -25.51 8.96 25.42
N ALA A 126 -25.76 8.19 26.49
CA ALA A 126 -24.98 6.98 26.79
C ALA A 126 -25.39 5.83 25.88
N ARG A 127 -24.41 5.08 25.39
CA ARG A 127 -24.65 3.86 24.62
C ARG A 127 -25.37 2.83 25.50
N ILE A 128 -26.42 2.24 24.95
CA ILE A 128 -27.24 1.18 25.58
C ILE A 128 -27.39 -0.06 24.69
N GLY A 129 -26.71 -0.09 23.54
CA GLY A 129 -26.72 -1.20 22.58
C GLY A 129 -26.29 -0.76 21.19
N GLY A 130 -26.59 -1.59 20.19
CA GLY A 130 -26.12 -1.39 18.81
C GLY A 130 -24.61 -1.64 18.69
N GLY A 131 -23.98 -1.06 17.68
CA GLY A 131 -22.54 -1.13 17.49
C GLY A 131 -21.81 0.03 18.18
N VAL A 132 -20.62 0.33 17.68
CA VAL A 132 -19.64 1.28 18.22
C VAL A 132 -19.45 2.47 17.27
N GLY A 133 -19.82 2.31 15.98
CA GLY A 133 -19.76 3.38 14.98
C GLY A 133 -18.34 3.77 14.56
N CYS A 134 -17.37 2.85 14.65
CA CYS A 134 -15.99 3.06 14.24
C CYS A 134 -15.88 3.44 12.75
N ASN A 135 -16.76 2.89 11.92
CA ASN A 135 -16.83 3.18 10.48
C ASN A 135 -17.19 4.64 10.14
N ARG A 136 -17.60 5.47 11.11
CA ARG A 136 -17.82 6.90 10.87
C ARG A 136 -16.52 7.66 10.58
N CYS A 137 -15.38 7.11 11.02
CA CYS A 137 -14.04 7.61 10.75
C CYS A 137 -13.14 6.57 10.04
N HIS A 138 -13.45 5.29 10.12
CA HIS A 138 -12.64 4.23 9.50
C HIS A 138 -13.47 3.47 8.45
N LYS A 139 -13.68 4.09 7.29
CA LYS A 139 -14.60 3.58 6.26
C LYS A 139 -13.95 2.51 5.40
N ALA A 140 -14.61 1.37 5.24
CA ALA A 140 -14.24 0.38 4.24
C ALA A 140 -14.24 0.99 2.82
N PRO A 141 -13.42 0.47 1.88
CA PRO A 141 -12.55 -0.71 2.04
C PRO A 141 -11.16 -0.39 2.61
N SER A 142 -10.72 0.87 2.63
CA SER A 142 -9.38 1.26 3.13
C SER A 142 -9.32 1.57 4.63
N PHE A 143 -10.46 1.56 5.32
CA PHE A 143 -10.60 1.81 6.76
C PHE A 143 -9.98 3.11 7.26
N THR A 144 -10.03 4.15 6.43
CA THR A 144 -9.53 5.49 6.72
C THR A 144 -10.58 6.54 6.37
N PHE A 145 -10.36 7.77 6.80
CA PHE A 145 -11.17 8.92 6.41
C PHE A 145 -10.31 10.18 6.46
N SER A 146 -10.33 10.97 5.38
CA SER A 146 -9.40 12.08 5.16
C SER A 146 -10.03 13.47 5.20
N SER A 147 -11.33 13.64 5.48
CA SER A 147 -11.91 14.99 5.45
C SER A 147 -12.91 15.29 6.56
N GLY A 148 -12.71 16.42 7.25
CA GLY A 148 -13.62 16.90 8.30
C GLY A 148 -13.52 16.13 9.63
N GLY A 149 -12.43 15.40 9.84
CA GLY A 149 -11.99 14.90 11.16
C GLY A 149 -11.63 16.03 12.10
N LYS A 150 -11.81 15.82 13.41
CA LYS A 150 -11.03 16.54 14.42
C LYS A 150 -10.23 15.55 15.28
N ASN A 151 -9.50 16.03 16.30
CA ASN A 151 -8.68 15.15 17.12
C ASN A 151 -9.54 14.16 17.92
N ASN A 152 -8.94 13.03 18.31
CA ASN A 152 -9.59 11.96 19.06
C ASN A 152 -9.36 12.05 20.57
N GLY A 153 -8.91 13.20 21.08
CA GLY A 153 -8.57 13.40 22.50
C GLY A 153 -7.18 12.90 22.90
N VAL A 154 -6.37 12.43 21.94
CA VAL A 154 -4.91 12.31 22.11
C VAL A 154 -4.33 13.64 21.64
N THR A 155 -3.81 14.45 22.56
CA THR A 155 -3.48 15.85 22.30
C THR A 155 -2.07 16.23 22.69
N THR A 156 -1.16 15.28 22.76
CA THR A 156 0.25 15.53 23.09
C THR A 156 1.17 14.74 22.18
N GLU A 157 2.25 15.38 21.75
CA GLU A 157 3.39 14.73 21.12
C GLU A 157 4.16 13.85 22.12
N ILE A 158 5.13 13.08 21.62
CA ILE A 158 5.98 12.20 22.44
C ILE A 158 6.75 13.00 23.52
N ASP A 159 7.14 14.24 23.22
CA ASP A 159 7.84 15.12 24.15
C ASP A 159 6.90 15.84 25.15
N GLY A 160 5.59 15.61 25.04
CA GLY A 160 4.54 16.20 25.89
C GLY A 160 4.01 17.55 25.39
N THR A 161 4.49 18.06 24.25
CA THR A 161 3.96 19.29 23.65
C THR A 161 2.50 19.08 23.22
N GLU A 162 1.63 20.05 23.52
CA GLU A 162 0.22 19.95 23.12
C GLU A 162 0.05 20.11 21.61
N VAL A 163 -0.79 19.24 21.02
CA VAL A 163 -1.13 19.23 19.60
C VAL A 163 -2.61 18.92 19.40
N PHE A 164 -3.31 19.66 18.54
CA PHE A 164 -4.77 19.53 18.35
C PHE A 164 -5.20 19.35 16.89
N ASP A 165 -4.28 19.51 15.94
CA ASP A 165 -4.50 19.45 14.49
C ASP A 165 -4.12 18.09 13.87
N ILE A 166 -3.73 17.12 14.69
CA ILE A 166 -3.67 15.71 14.27
C ILE A 166 -5.09 15.14 14.20
N THR A 167 -5.66 15.16 13.00
CA THR A 167 -7.09 14.88 12.77
C THR A 167 -7.36 13.74 11.79
N LYS A 168 -6.32 13.24 11.10
CA LYS A 168 -6.43 12.13 10.14
C LYS A 168 -6.73 10.82 10.87
N ALA A 169 -7.77 10.12 10.43
CA ALA A 169 -8.01 8.75 10.86
C ALA A 169 -7.15 7.81 10.02
N PRO A 170 -6.12 7.15 10.57
CA PRO A 170 -5.26 6.27 9.79
C PRO A 170 -6.05 5.06 9.26
N SER A 171 -5.54 4.43 8.20
CA SER A 171 -6.01 3.11 7.79
C SER A 171 -5.89 2.13 8.95
N LEU A 172 -6.88 1.26 9.12
CA LEU A 172 -6.79 0.14 10.07
C LEU A 172 -6.29 -1.15 9.42
N ARG A 173 -5.93 -1.12 8.13
CA ARG A 173 -5.21 -2.23 7.49
C ARG A 173 -3.85 -2.38 8.13
N ASP A 174 -3.44 -3.63 8.30
CA ASP A 174 -2.12 -3.97 8.85
C ASP A 174 -1.82 -3.33 10.22
N VAL A 175 -2.84 -3.06 11.05
CA VAL A 175 -2.62 -2.72 12.48
C VAL A 175 -2.01 -3.90 13.22
N PHE A 176 -2.47 -5.11 12.88
CA PHE A 176 -1.81 -6.36 13.23
C PHE A 176 -1.03 -6.90 12.04
N ASN A 177 0.06 -7.61 12.29
CA ASN A 177 0.77 -8.41 11.30
C ASN A 177 0.12 -9.79 11.13
N PRO A 178 0.55 -10.61 10.14
CA PRO A 178 -0.05 -11.92 9.87
C PRO A 178 0.04 -12.92 11.04
N ASN A 179 0.95 -12.69 12.00
CA ASN A 179 1.08 -13.49 13.22
C ASN A 179 0.12 -13.02 14.34
N GLY A 180 -0.66 -11.97 14.10
CA GLY A 180 -1.61 -11.41 15.05
C GLY A 180 -0.98 -10.49 16.12
N SER A 181 0.27 -10.06 15.93
CA SER A 181 0.94 -9.07 16.78
C SER A 181 0.77 -7.67 16.19
N LEU A 182 0.76 -6.62 17.04
CA LEU A 182 0.70 -5.24 16.55
C LEU A 182 1.96 -4.88 15.75
N ASN A 183 1.82 -4.09 14.69
CA ASN A 183 2.96 -3.56 13.92
C ASN A 183 3.68 -2.37 14.60
N GLY A 184 3.19 -1.93 15.76
CA GLY A 184 3.81 -0.89 16.55
C GLY A 184 2.90 -0.41 17.67
N PRO A 185 3.38 0.53 18.50
CA PRO A 185 2.50 1.28 19.38
C PRO A 185 1.50 2.11 18.56
N LEU A 186 0.37 2.42 19.18
CA LEU A 186 -0.80 3.05 18.57
C LEU A 186 -0.94 4.51 19.02
N PHE A 187 -1.72 5.27 18.24
CA PHE A 187 -1.80 6.74 18.25
C PHE A 187 -0.53 7.42 17.71
N HIS A 188 -0.65 8.70 17.34
CA HIS A 188 0.47 9.44 16.73
C HIS A 188 1.67 9.60 17.67
N ASN A 189 1.44 9.55 18.98
CA ASN A 189 2.47 9.63 20.01
C ASN A 189 2.85 8.26 20.61
N GLY A 190 2.31 7.16 20.08
CA GLY A 190 2.62 5.81 20.55
C GLY A 190 2.18 5.47 21.98
N GLN A 191 1.25 6.22 22.58
CA GLN A 191 0.88 6.03 23.99
C GLN A 191 0.20 4.69 24.32
N ALA A 192 -0.35 3.98 23.33
CA ALA A 192 -1.00 2.68 23.53
C ALA A 192 -0.14 1.55 22.96
N SER A 193 0.27 0.61 23.79
CA SER A 193 1.09 -0.55 23.43
C SER A 193 0.26 -1.79 23.10
N THR A 194 -1.04 -1.77 23.42
CA THR A 194 -1.99 -2.84 23.14
C THR A 194 -3.25 -2.31 22.47
N PHE A 195 -3.98 -3.20 21.79
CA PHE A 195 -5.26 -2.85 21.18
C PHE A 195 -6.34 -2.59 22.24
N GLU A 196 -6.23 -3.27 23.39
CA GLU A 196 -7.04 -3.05 24.56
C GLU A 196 -6.85 -1.62 25.12
N GLU A 197 -5.61 -1.14 25.27
CA GLU A 197 -5.32 0.25 25.68
C GLU A 197 -5.88 1.28 24.70
N LEU A 198 -5.86 0.98 23.38
CA LEU A 198 -6.51 1.84 22.38
C LEU A 198 -8.03 1.91 22.63
N LEU A 199 -8.68 0.78 22.88
CA LEU A 199 -10.13 0.75 23.13
C LEU A 199 -10.50 1.37 24.47
N ASP A 200 -9.66 1.24 25.49
CA ASP A 200 -9.82 1.91 26.78
C ASP A 200 -9.82 3.43 26.62
N HIS A 201 -8.95 3.99 25.78
CA HIS A 201 -8.98 5.42 25.44
C HIS A 201 -10.34 5.82 24.86
N TYR A 202 -10.83 5.10 23.85
CA TYR A 202 -12.15 5.39 23.26
C TYR A 202 -13.32 5.17 24.24
N ASN A 203 -13.11 4.39 25.29
CA ASN A 203 -14.09 4.20 26.35
C ASN A 203 -14.09 5.35 27.37
N ASP A 204 -13.04 6.17 27.46
CA ASP A 204 -12.93 7.30 28.40
C ASP A 204 -12.14 8.49 27.80
N VAL A 205 -12.64 9.03 26.68
CA VAL A 205 -11.97 10.14 25.99
C VAL A 205 -12.14 11.45 26.77
N PRO A 206 -11.05 12.11 27.20
CA PRO A 206 -11.15 13.37 27.92
C PRO A 206 -11.75 14.46 27.03
N PRO A 207 -12.61 15.35 27.57
CA PRO A 207 -13.08 16.52 26.82
C PRO A 207 -11.91 17.48 26.58
N GLY A 208 -11.84 18.07 25.38
CA GLY A 208 -10.75 18.98 25.03
C GLY A 208 -11.07 19.87 23.82
N PRO A 209 -10.19 20.84 23.53
CA PRO A 209 -10.26 21.65 22.32
C PRO A 209 -10.33 20.77 21.08
N ASP A 210 -11.20 21.15 20.15
CA ASP A 210 -11.34 20.48 18.85
C ASP A 210 -11.52 18.95 18.92
N LEU A 211 -12.11 18.42 19.99
CA LEU A 211 -12.48 17.02 20.05
C LEU A 211 -13.55 16.70 19.00
N ASP A 212 -13.39 15.58 18.29
CA ASP A 212 -14.37 15.13 17.32
C ASP A 212 -15.67 14.67 18.03
N LEU A 213 -16.77 15.38 17.76
CA LEU A 213 -18.07 15.13 18.38
C LEU A 213 -18.66 13.77 18.00
N ARG A 214 -18.09 13.04 17.04
CA ARG A 214 -18.46 11.65 16.77
C ARG A 214 -18.05 10.71 17.89
N ILE A 215 -16.93 11.00 18.55
CA ILE A 215 -16.29 10.15 19.56
C ILE A 215 -16.91 10.40 20.94
N ASN A 216 -17.10 11.67 21.28
CA ASN A 216 -17.56 12.06 22.60
C ASN A 216 -18.68 13.12 22.52
N VAL A 217 -19.93 12.66 22.54
CA VAL A 217 -21.07 13.57 22.62
C VAL A 217 -21.29 13.93 24.09
N ASN A 218 -20.90 15.14 24.48
CA ASN A 218 -21.13 15.73 25.81
C ASN A 218 -20.38 15.06 26.98
N GLY A 219 -19.18 14.51 26.77
CA GLY A 219 -18.38 13.90 27.85
C GLY A 219 -18.85 12.49 28.22
N ILE A 220 -19.57 11.81 27.33
CA ILE A 220 -20.19 10.53 27.61
C ILE A 220 -19.36 9.41 26.99
N PRO A 221 -18.90 8.44 27.80
CA PRO A 221 -18.08 7.34 27.35
C PRO A 221 -18.84 6.45 26.37
N LEU A 222 -18.07 5.76 25.52
CA LEU A 222 -18.60 4.80 24.56
C LEU A 222 -19.27 3.61 25.25
N ASN A 223 -18.91 3.32 26.50
CA ASN A 223 -19.40 2.17 27.28
C ASN A 223 -19.25 0.86 26.49
N LEU A 224 -18.02 0.57 26.06
CA LEU A 224 -17.68 -0.69 25.45
C LEU A 224 -17.71 -1.80 26.52
N ALA A 225 -18.45 -2.88 26.26
CA ALA A 225 -18.54 -3.99 27.18
C ALA A 225 -17.28 -4.88 27.07
N SER A 226 -16.88 -5.52 28.16
CA SER A 226 -15.65 -6.33 28.22
C SER A 226 -15.62 -7.47 27.18
N GLU A 227 -16.79 -7.99 26.85
CA GLU A 227 -17.01 -9.05 25.86
C GLU A 227 -16.95 -8.55 24.41
N GLU A 228 -17.11 -7.25 24.16
CA GLU A 228 -17.08 -6.66 22.81
C GLU A 228 -15.65 -6.43 22.31
N ILE A 229 -14.74 -6.10 23.23
CA ILE A 229 -13.31 -5.89 22.97
C ILE A 229 -12.67 -7.03 22.17
N PRO A 230 -12.75 -8.31 22.59
CA PRO A 230 -12.14 -9.40 21.84
C PRO A 230 -12.78 -9.58 20.46
N HIS A 231 -14.07 -9.31 20.28
CA HIS A 231 -14.73 -9.42 18.98
C HIS A 231 -14.23 -8.36 18.01
N LEU A 232 -14.14 -7.10 18.45
CA LEU A 232 -13.53 -6.03 17.66
C LEU A 232 -12.09 -6.38 17.27
N LYS A 233 -11.30 -6.91 18.21
CA LYS A 233 -9.92 -7.32 17.95
C LYS A 233 -9.83 -8.41 16.86
N GLU A 234 -10.67 -9.44 16.95
CA GLU A 234 -10.71 -10.48 15.92
C GLU A 234 -11.13 -9.93 14.56
N PHE A 235 -12.07 -8.97 14.50
CA PHE A 235 -12.39 -8.29 13.25
C PHE A 235 -11.21 -7.47 12.70
N ILE A 236 -10.53 -6.65 13.50
CA ILE A 236 -9.40 -5.84 13.02
C ILE A 236 -8.25 -6.72 12.50
N LYS A 237 -8.01 -7.90 13.10
CA LYS A 237 -7.04 -8.87 12.56
C LYS A 237 -7.40 -9.41 11.18
N THR A 238 -8.67 -9.35 10.76
CA THR A 238 -9.07 -9.76 9.40
C THR A 238 -8.67 -8.75 8.33
N LEU A 239 -8.25 -7.55 8.71
CA LEU A 239 -7.86 -6.45 7.82
C LEU A 239 -6.40 -6.53 7.36
N THR A 240 -5.69 -7.59 7.76
CA THR A 240 -4.29 -7.85 7.45
C THR A 240 -4.19 -8.88 6.33
N GLY A 241 -3.44 -8.52 5.30
CA GLY A 241 -3.07 -9.40 4.19
C GLY A 241 -1.75 -10.12 4.45
N THR A 242 -1.34 -10.97 3.52
CA THR A 242 -0.03 -11.62 3.54
C THR A 242 0.91 -11.10 2.46
N ASP A 243 0.36 -10.61 1.33
CA ASP A 243 1.15 -10.26 0.16
C ASP A 243 2.23 -9.23 0.49
N ILE A 244 1.90 -8.14 1.20
CA ILE A 244 2.87 -7.09 1.58
C ILE A 244 4.05 -7.61 2.41
N TYR A 245 3.87 -8.74 3.11
CA TYR A 245 4.89 -9.35 3.97
C TYR A 245 5.73 -10.41 3.25
N THR A 246 5.26 -10.94 2.13
CA THR A 246 5.88 -12.11 1.48
C THR A 246 6.23 -11.91 0.02
N ASN A 247 5.65 -10.90 -0.64
CA ASN A 247 5.86 -10.68 -2.06
C ASN A 247 7.22 -10.03 -2.30
N GLU A 248 8.08 -10.73 -3.03
CA GLU A 248 9.44 -10.31 -3.36
C GLU A 248 9.48 -8.97 -4.12
N LYS A 249 8.39 -8.58 -4.80
CA LYS A 249 8.33 -7.29 -5.51
C LYS A 249 8.44 -6.07 -4.58
N TRP A 250 8.22 -6.24 -3.28
CA TRP A 250 8.39 -5.20 -2.26
C TRP A 250 9.47 -5.54 -1.22
N SER A 251 10.21 -6.63 -1.41
CA SER A 251 11.33 -6.95 -0.52
C SER A 251 12.52 -6.05 -0.80
N ASP A 252 13.49 -6.09 0.12
CA ASP A 252 14.81 -5.51 -0.10
C ASP A 252 15.41 -6.07 -1.42
N PRO A 253 15.75 -5.22 -2.41
CA PRO A 253 16.32 -5.68 -3.66
C PRO A 253 17.83 -5.95 -3.56
N PHE A 254 18.48 -5.69 -2.42
CA PHE A 254 19.92 -5.89 -2.26
C PHE A 254 20.24 -7.27 -1.68
N ASP A 255 21.25 -7.93 -2.24
CA ASP A 255 21.76 -9.18 -1.68
C ASP A 255 22.72 -8.95 -0.48
N GLU A 256 23.23 -10.04 0.11
CA GLU A 256 24.14 -9.97 1.26
C GLU A 256 25.44 -9.19 1.00
N ASN A 257 25.82 -8.99 -0.27
CA ASN A 257 26.99 -8.20 -0.67
C ASN A 257 26.62 -6.73 -0.99
N GLY A 258 25.33 -6.38 -0.97
CA GLY A 258 24.83 -5.06 -1.33
C GLY A 258 24.64 -4.86 -2.84
N ASP A 259 24.66 -5.94 -3.63
CA ASP A 259 24.40 -5.86 -5.07
C ASP A 259 22.89 -5.89 -5.35
N VAL A 260 22.42 -5.07 -6.29
CA VAL A 260 21.00 -5.00 -6.68
C VAL A 260 20.60 -6.25 -7.46
N GLN A 261 19.53 -6.90 -7.01
CA GLN A 261 18.86 -8.00 -7.69
C GLN A 261 17.55 -7.50 -8.30
N ILE A 262 17.44 -7.56 -9.64
CA ILE A 262 16.21 -7.19 -10.34
C ILE A 262 15.28 -8.40 -10.42
N VAL A 263 14.26 -8.39 -9.58
CA VAL A 263 13.16 -9.35 -9.65
C VAL A 263 12.31 -9.00 -10.88
N GLY A 264 12.37 -9.84 -11.93
CA GLY A 264 11.75 -9.60 -13.24
C GLY A 264 10.20 -9.65 -13.27
N GLY A 265 9.56 -9.41 -12.13
CA GLY A 265 8.12 -9.38 -11.97
C GLY A 265 7.49 -8.07 -12.46
N PRO A 266 6.20 -8.09 -12.80
CA PRO A 266 5.46 -6.87 -13.10
C PRO A 266 5.17 -6.06 -11.83
N THR A 267 5.20 -4.74 -11.94
CA THR A 267 4.74 -3.81 -10.87
C THR A 267 3.35 -3.23 -11.15
N GLY A 268 2.68 -3.68 -12.22
CA GLY A 268 1.39 -3.14 -12.66
C GLY A 268 0.20 -3.96 -12.16
N LEU A 269 -0.89 -3.26 -11.81
CA LEU A 269 -2.14 -3.80 -11.23
C LEU A 269 -3.02 -4.64 -12.18
N ASN A 270 -2.63 -4.75 -13.45
CA ASN A 270 -3.43 -5.41 -14.49
C ASN A 270 -2.86 -6.76 -14.93
N GLU A 271 -1.99 -7.35 -14.12
CA GLU A 271 -1.42 -8.66 -14.39
C GLU A 271 -2.37 -9.73 -13.87
N HIS A 272 -2.96 -10.44 -14.81
CA HIS A 272 -3.87 -11.52 -14.50
C HIS A 272 -3.07 -12.78 -14.16
N GLU A 273 -3.51 -13.56 -13.15
CA GLU A 273 -2.88 -14.83 -12.69
C GLU A 273 -2.48 -15.80 -13.82
N ARG A 274 -3.13 -15.69 -14.99
CA ARG A 274 -2.80 -16.45 -16.21
C ARG A 274 -1.33 -16.31 -16.63
N PHE A 275 -0.69 -15.20 -16.30
CA PHE A 275 0.70 -14.91 -16.64
C PHE A 275 1.65 -15.04 -15.45
N ASP A 276 1.20 -15.68 -14.36
CA ASP A 276 2.06 -16.01 -13.22
C ASP A 276 3.15 -16.99 -13.67
N GLY A 277 4.41 -16.65 -13.39
CA GLY A 277 5.59 -17.40 -13.86
C GLY A 277 6.11 -17.01 -15.24
N LEU A 278 5.50 -16.01 -15.90
CA LEU A 278 6.00 -15.46 -17.16
C LEU A 278 7.40 -14.85 -16.99
N SER A 279 8.36 -15.33 -17.78
CA SER A 279 9.73 -14.87 -17.82
C SER A 279 10.21 -14.57 -19.25
N LEU A 280 11.15 -13.64 -19.37
CA LEU A 280 11.86 -13.34 -20.62
C LEU A 280 13.34 -13.57 -20.44
N TYR A 281 13.92 -14.42 -21.30
CA TYR A 281 15.35 -14.69 -21.26
C TYR A 281 15.93 -14.95 -22.66
N PRO A 282 17.22 -14.63 -22.89
CA PRO A 282 18.06 -13.83 -22.00
C PRO A 282 17.54 -12.39 -21.89
N ASN A 283 17.72 -11.77 -20.72
CA ASN A 283 17.44 -10.35 -20.51
C ASN A 283 18.57 -9.79 -19.62
N PRO A 284 19.51 -8.99 -20.16
CA PRO A 284 19.50 -8.39 -21.49
C PRO A 284 19.67 -9.39 -22.65
N ALA A 285 18.93 -9.14 -23.73
CA ALA A 285 18.88 -9.93 -24.97
C ALA A 285 19.83 -9.37 -26.04
N SER A 286 20.39 -10.23 -26.89
CA SER A 286 21.23 -9.82 -28.02
C SER A 286 20.54 -10.08 -29.35
N ASP A 287 20.39 -11.32 -29.78
CA ASP A 287 19.82 -11.69 -31.07
C ASP A 287 18.34 -12.10 -30.95
N HIS A 288 17.94 -12.62 -29.79
CA HIS A 288 16.58 -13.06 -29.52
C HIS A 288 16.20 -12.89 -28.05
N VAL A 289 14.90 -12.86 -27.78
CA VAL A 289 14.34 -13.04 -26.42
C VAL A 289 13.32 -14.17 -26.45
N THR A 290 13.38 -15.06 -25.48
CA THR A 290 12.47 -16.21 -25.33
C THR A 290 11.46 -15.90 -24.24
N ILE A 291 10.19 -16.17 -24.54
CA ILE A 291 9.10 -16.10 -23.57
C ILE A 291 8.88 -17.50 -23.01
N ALA A 292 8.90 -17.65 -21.68
CA ALA A 292 8.55 -18.90 -21.02
C ALA A 292 7.60 -18.68 -19.84
N GLY A 293 6.94 -19.75 -19.41
CA GLY A 293 5.95 -19.71 -18.33
C GLY A 293 4.55 -19.31 -18.82
N LEU A 294 4.28 -19.45 -20.12
CA LEU A 294 2.92 -19.25 -20.63
C LEU A 294 2.07 -20.49 -20.35
N ALA A 295 0.90 -20.29 -19.75
CA ALA A 295 -0.10 -21.35 -19.63
C ALA A 295 -0.46 -21.95 -21.00
N PRO A 296 -0.83 -23.25 -21.09
CA PRO A 296 -1.13 -23.90 -22.35
C PRO A 296 -2.11 -23.13 -23.24
N GLY A 297 -1.73 -22.88 -24.49
CA GLY A 297 -2.52 -22.13 -25.46
C GLY A 297 -1.68 -21.13 -26.24
N THR A 298 -2.36 -20.19 -26.90
CA THR A 298 -1.74 -19.11 -27.67
C THR A 298 -2.06 -17.77 -27.04
N CYS A 299 -1.12 -16.83 -27.05
CA CYS A 299 -1.37 -15.44 -26.70
C CYS A 299 -1.02 -14.53 -27.88
N TYR A 300 -1.75 -13.42 -28.00
CA TYR A 300 -1.33 -12.33 -28.88
C TYR A 300 -0.28 -11.52 -28.15
N ALA A 301 0.83 -11.20 -28.81
CA ALA A 301 1.89 -10.40 -28.24
C ALA A 301 2.28 -9.26 -29.18
N GLU A 302 2.61 -8.13 -28.57
CA GLU A 302 3.04 -6.91 -29.24
C GLU A 302 4.26 -6.37 -28.50
N VAL A 303 5.37 -6.18 -29.20
CA VAL A 303 6.57 -5.53 -28.66
C VAL A 303 6.61 -4.09 -29.15
N ARG A 304 6.70 -3.16 -28.19
CA ARG A 304 6.85 -1.73 -28.45
C ARG A 304 8.18 -1.20 -27.94
N SER A 305 8.69 -0.18 -28.63
CA SER A 305 9.72 0.69 -28.07
C SER A 305 9.15 1.57 -26.94
N LEU A 306 10.01 2.25 -26.18
CA LEU A 306 9.58 3.25 -25.19
C LEU A 306 8.80 4.44 -25.80
N SER A 307 9.04 4.78 -27.07
CA SER A 307 8.26 5.78 -27.80
C SER A 307 6.90 5.26 -28.27
N SER A 308 6.48 4.07 -27.82
CA SER A 308 5.23 3.38 -28.16
C SER A 308 5.10 2.93 -29.62
N GLU A 309 6.20 2.91 -30.38
CA GLU A 309 6.24 2.33 -31.73
C GLU A 309 6.17 0.81 -31.64
N ILE A 310 5.28 0.16 -32.42
CA ILE A 310 5.24 -1.30 -32.52
C ILE A 310 6.41 -1.75 -33.39
N VAL A 311 7.30 -2.54 -32.83
CA VAL A 311 8.47 -3.08 -33.53
C VAL A 311 8.33 -4.56 -33.88
N TRP A 312 7.42 -5.27 -33.20
CA TRP A 312 7.07 -6.65 -33.50
C TRP A 312 5.65 -6.95 -32.99
N GLU A 313 4.91 -7.80 -33.70
CA GLU A 313 3.63 -8.34 -33.24
C GLU A 313 3.43 -9.76 -33.76
N GLY A 314 2.71 -10.60 -33.01
CA GLY A 314 2.48 -11.97 -33.42
C GLY A 314 1.74 -12.82 -32.40
N ILE A 315 1.55 -14.09 -32.75
CA ILE A 315 1.01 -15.10 -31.85
C ILE A 315 2.20 -15.85 -31.23
N LEU A 316 2.18 -15.97 -29.90
CA LEU A 316 3.17 -16.73 -29.15
C LEU A 316 2.56 -17.97 -28.48
N THR A 317 3.39 -19.00 -28.38
CA THR A 317 3.23 -20.14 -27.46
C THR A 317 4.36 -20.13 -26.43
N ASP A 318 4.25 -20.98 -25.41
CA ASP A 318 5.31 -21.18 -24.43
C ASP A 318 6.65 -21.57 -25.09
N ALA A 319 7.75 -21.11 -24.48
CA ALA A 319 9.13 -21.29 -24.94
C ALA A 319 9.44 -20.78 -26.36
N GLN A 320 8.62 -19.86 -26.89
CA GLN A 320 8.86 -19.28 -28.21
C GLN A 320 9.80 -18.06 -28.13
N SER A 321 10.72 -17.96 -29.09
CA SER A 321 11.64 -16.84 -29.22
C SER A 321 11.16 -15.80 -30.24
N ILE A 322 11.43 -14.53 -29.94
CA ILE A 322 11.29 -13.38 -30.83
C ILE A 322 12.68 -12.99 -31.32
N ASP A 323 12.83 -12.86 -32.64
CA ASP A 323 14.05 -12.35 -33.27
C ASP A 323 14.17 -10.83 -33.08
N LEU A 324 15.34 -10.37 -32.64
CA LEU A 324 15.64 -8.98 -32.33
C LEU A 324 16.76 -8.40 -33.21
N ASN A 325 17.29 -9.15 -34.19
CA ASN A 325 18.44 -8.71 -35.00
C ASN A 325 18.18 -7.39 -35.79
N GLY A 326 16.92 -7.06 -36.05
CA GLY A 326 16.52 -5.81 -36.70
C GLY A 326 16.28 -4.62 -35.76
N LEU A 327 16.39 -4.82 -34.45
CA LEU A 327 16.07 -3.80 -33.45
C LEU A 327 17.34 -3.07 -32.97
N ALA A 328 17.23 -1.76 -32.79
CA ALA A 328 18.28 -0.98 -32.17
C ALA A 328 18.45 -1.37 -30.69
N ALA A 329 19.65 -1.14 -30.15
CA ALA A 329 19.88 -1.27 -28.71
C ALA A 329 18.92 -0.33 -27.95
N GLY A 330 18.33 -0.83 -26.86
CA GLY A 330 17.32 -0.09 -26.11
C GLY A 330 16.35 -0.98 -25.35
N VAL A 331 15.38 -0.34 -24.69
CA VAL A 331 14.37 -1.00 -23.87
C VAL A 331 13.09 -1.22 -24.69
N TYR A 332 12.55 -2.43 -24.58
CA TYR A 332 11.33 -2.82 -25.25
C TYR A 332 10.32 -3.37 -24.24
N VAL A 333 9.03 -3.10 -24.49
CA VAL A 333 7.90 -3.61 -23.70
C VAL A 333 7.15 -4.62 -24.55
N ILE A 334 7.09 -5.87 -24.10
CA ILE A 334 6.17 -6.86 -24.66
C ILE A 334 4.85 -6.82 -23.88
N THR A 335 3.74 -6.63 -24.60
CA THR A 335 2.38 -6.75 -24.08
C THR A 335 1.77 -8.04 -24.59
N LEU A 336 1.34 -8.92 -23.69
CA LEU A 336 0.64 -10.16 -24.00
C LEU A 336 -0.83 -10.03 -23.69
N ARG A 337 -1.69 -10.60 -24.54
CA ARG A 337 -3.15 -10.60 -24.40
C ARG A 337 -3.67 -12.00 -24.67
N ASP A 338 -4.51 -12.49 -23.77
CA ASP A 338 -5.24 -13.74 -24.00
C ASP A 338 -6.34 -13.49 -25.04
N PRO A 339 -6.37 -14.23 -26.16
CA PRO A 339 -7.43 -14.07 -27.16
C PRO A 339 -8.82 -14.48 -26.65
N MET A 340 -8.91 -15.23 -25.54
CA MET A 340 -10.16 -15.79 -25.02
C MET A 340 -10.68 -15.09 -23.77
N SER A 341 -9.95 -14.11 -23.21
CA SER A 341 -10.35 -13.37 -22.00
C SER A 341 -9.84 -11.94 -22.03
N SER A 342 -10.16 -11.14 -21.00
CA SER A 342 -9.58 -9.82 -20.81
C SER A 342 -8.17 -9.85 -20.17
N ALA A 343 -7.60 -11.03 -19.94
CA ALA A 343 -6.30 -11.17 -19.30
C ALA A 343 -5.19 -10.58 -20.18
N SER A 344 -4.32 -9.77 -19.57
CA SER A 344 -3.11 -9.26 -20.20
C SER A 344 -1.93 -9.25 -19.23
N ALA A 345 -0.71 -9.21 -19.78
CA ALA A 345 0.51 -8.98 -19.02
C ALA A 345 1.46 -8.08 -19.81
N LYS A 346 2.35 -7.40 -19.10
CA LYS A 346 3.41 -6.60 -19.69
C LYS A 346 4.75 -6.99 -19.07
N ARG A 347 5.76 -7.16 -19.90
CA ARG A 347 7.13 -7.35 -19.44
C ARG A 347 8.07 -6.47 -20.24
N LYS A 348 9.20 -6.14 -19.62
CA LYS A 348 10.27 -5.36 -20.26
C LYS A 348 11.45 -6.28 -20.54
N PHE A 349 12.15 -6.02 -21.63
CA PHE A 349 13.46 -6.60 -21.90
C PHE A 349 14.39 -5.58 -22.55
N ILE A 350 15.69 -5.77 -22.39
CA ILE A 350 16.73 -4.89 -22.94
C ILE A 350 17.34 -5.57 -24.16
N LYS A 351 17.46 -4.86 -25.28
CA LYS A 351 18.27 -5.26 -26.43
C LYS A 351 19.64 -4.60 -26.31
N ARG A 352 20.71 -5.40 -26.27
CA ARG A 352 22.10 -4.94 -26.34
C ARG A 352 22.57 -4.73 -27.77
#